data_AF-A0A9N9Q0F6-F1
#
_entry.id   AF-A0A9N9Q0F6-F1
#
_cell.length_a   1.000
_cell.length_b   1.000
_cell.length_c   1.000
_cell.angle_alpha   90.00
_cell.angle_beta   90.00
_cell.angle_gamma   90.00
#
_symmetry.space_group_name_H-M   'P 1'
#
loop_
_entity.id
_entity.type
_entity.pdbx_description
1 polymer ?
#
loop_
_entity_poly.entity_id
_entity_poly.type
_entity_poly.pdbx_seq_one_letter_code
_entity_poly.pdbx_strand_id
1 'polypeptide(L)'
;MGNAHEQRYEYLCIVDFEASISKTQSGCSQEMIEFPLVLISTTNTSLEVIDEFHTFIQPRRNLPGKNRQEIPQRVLDESPIFPEAWEMLLLFLERHKATESNTLAITCGDWDFRTMLPTEQTFYGISGLPLFERWCNIKHAFKAFTGKKADSMVRMLNVIGQELIGTHHSGIDDARNIASIVRWLYQQRHAFRVTSDGSIDEQALQHQQVLQLEKAEWKRATEEARIAKLSVGATPPQEMFQSDLYFSAWDDEGIPTHLADGTPLSKSAISKRKKLWRVQKSLHEKYLAWQDSKVEV
;
A
#
# COMPACT_ATOMS: atom_id res chain seq x y z
N MET A 1 -20.68 -32.91 -23.16
CA MET A 1 -20.03 -32.04 -22.15
C MET A 1 -19.11 -31.12 -22.92
N GLY A 2 -19.34 -29.81 -22.88
CA GLY A 2 -18.74 -28.86 -23.82
C GLY A 2 -17.24 -28.67 -23.61
N ASN A 3 -16.47 -28.82 -24.70
CA ASN A 3 -15.10 -28.34 -24.81
C ASN A 3 -15.10 -26.80 -24.73
N ALA A 4 -14.49 -26.22 -23.71
CA ALA A 4 -14.29 -24.77 -23.63
C ALA A 4 -13.00 -24.44 -22.84
N HIS A 5 -11.86 -24.84 -23.39
CA HIS A 5 -10.53 -24.51 -22.85
C HIS A 5 -9.80 -23.40 -23.63
N GLU A 6 -10.50 -22.69 -24.51
CA GLU A 6 -9.85 -21.74 -25.41
C GLU A 6 -9.78 -20.34 -24.78
N GLN A 7 -8.55 -19.87 -24.60
CA GLN A 7 -8.27 -18.48 -24.32
C GLN A 7 -8.64 -17.66 -25.56
N ARG A 8 -9.51 -16.65 -25.40
CA ARG A 8 -10.02 -15.84 -26.51
C ARG A 8 -8.95 -14.92 -27.07
N TYR A 9 -8.11 -14.38 -26.20
CA TYR A 9 -7.14 -13.34 -26.56
C TYR A 9 -5.78 -13.97 -26.83
N GLU A 10 -5.19 -13.68 -27.99
CA GLU A 10 -3.85 -14.12 -28.38
C GLU A 10 -2.76 -13.54 -27.47
N TYR A 11 -3.02 -12.35 -26.92
CA TYR A 11 -2.11 -11.65 -26.03
C TYR A 11 -2.77 -11.27 -24.71
N LEU A 12 -1.99 -11.32 -23.64
CA LEU A 12 -2.30 -10.67 -22.37
C LEU A 12 -1.26 -9.59 -22.12
N CYS A 13 -1.68 -8.37 -21.79
CA CYS A 13 -0.76 -7.30 -21.41
C CYS A 13 -0.96 -6.94 -19.94
N ILE A 14 0.07 -7.17 -19.13
CA ILE A 14 0.02 -6.99 -17.69
C ILE A 14 0.60 -5.62 -17.38
N VAL A 15 -0.15 -4.81 -16.63
CA VAL A 15 0.18 -3.42 -16.31
C VAL A 15 0.04 -3.19 -14.80
N ASP A 16 0.98 -2.42 -14.24
CA ASP A 16 0.93 -1.96 -12.85
C ASP A 16 1.60 -0.57 -12.75
N PHE A 17 0.80 0.49 -12.79
CA PHE A 17 1.32 1.86 -12.79
C PHE A 17 1.77 2.27 -11.41
N GLU A 18 2.72 3.19 -11.38
CA GLU A 18 3.17 3.79 -10.13
C GLU A 18 3.05 5.29 -10.21
N ALA A 19 2.71 5.90 -9.07
CA ALA A 19 2.43 7.32 -8.99
C ALA A 19 3.13 7.99 -7.83
N SER A 20 3.57 9.22 -8.09
CA SER A 20 3.90 10.19 -7.06
C SER A 20 2.63 10.61 -6.34
N ILE A 21 2.78 10.99 -5.07
CA ILE A 21 1.67 11.41 -4.22
C ILE A 21 2.03 12.73 -3.57
N SER A 22 1.24 13.78 -3.83
CA SER A 22 1.36 15.08 -3.17
C SER A 22 0.13 15.39 -2.33
N LYS A 23 0.35 15.87 -1.11
CA LYS A 23 -0.74 16.37 -0.26
C LYS A 23 -1.10 17.78 -0.70
N THR A 24 -2.35 17.99 -1.08
CA THR A 24 -2.90 19.30 -1.41
C THR A 24 -3.89 19.74 -0.32
N GLN A 25 -4.26 21.02 -0.27
CA GLN A 25 -5.30 21.51 0.65
C GLN A 25 -6.67 20.85 0.37
N SER A 26 -6.88 20.40 -0.87
CA SER A 26 -8.11 19.74 -1.34
C SER A 26 -8.05 18.21 -1.30
N GLY A 27 -6.96 17.61 -0.82
CA GLY A 27 -6.81 16.16 -0.71
C GLY A 27 -5.44 15.66 -1.15
N CYS A 28 -5.44 14.68 -2.05
CA CYS A 28 -4.26 13.95 -2.47
C CYS A 28 -4.18 13.96 -4.00
N SER A 29 -3.15 14.61 -4.54
CA SER A 29 -2.86 14.58 -5.98
C SER A 29 -1.98 13.37 -6.29
N GLN A 30 -2.33 12.63 -7.33
CA GLN A 30 -1.54 11.50 -7.83
C GLN A 30 -1.14 11.77 -9.28
N GLU A 31 0.11 11.44 -9.62
CA GLU A 31 0.66 11.62 -10.96
C GLU A 31 1.58 10.44 -11.29
N MET A 32 1.37 9.83 -12.46
CA MET A 32 2.10 8.66 -12.94
C MET A 32 3.59 8.97 -13.06
N ILE A 33 4.43 8.07 -12.55
CA ILE A 33 5.89 8.16 -12.57
C ILE A 33 6.58 6.90 -13.12
N GLU A 34 5.82 5.82 -13.34
CA GLU A 34 6.31 4.59 -13.99
C GLU A 34 5.19 3.98 -14.84
N PHE A 35 5.55 3.54 -16.05
CA PHE A 35 4.65 2.92 -17.02
C PHE A 35 5.26 1.59 -17.50
N PRO A 36 4.94 0.48 -16.82
CA PRO A 36 5.33 -0.85 -17.25
C PRO A 36 4.19 -1.56 -18.00
N LEU A 37 4.55 -2.42 -18.95
CA LEU A 37 3.67 -3.40 -19.57
C LEU A 37 4.47 -4.66 -19.93
N VAL A 38 4.02 -5.81 -19.41
CA VAL A 38 4.57 -7.14 -19.77
C VAL A 38 3.61 -7.80 -20.77
N LEU A 39 4.09 -8.11 -21.98
CA LEU A 39 3.28 -8.73 -23.02
C LEU A 39 3.52 -10.24 -23.07
N ILE A 40 2.45 -11.03 -22.97
CA ILE A 40 2.49 -12.50 -22.94
C ILE A 40 1.69 -13.07 -24.11
N SER A 41 2.23 -14.09 -24.78
CA SER A 41 1.46 -14.88 -25.76
C SER A 41 0.67 -15.96 -25.06
N THR A 42 -0.58 -16.15 -25.48
CA THR A 42 -1.42 -17.29 -25.04
C THR A 42 -1.44 -18.42 -26.07
N THR A 43 -0.75 -18.22 -27.21
CA THR A 43 -0.70 -19.18 -28.33
C THR A 43 0.17 -20.39 -28.02
N ASN A 44 1.13 -20.27 -27.09
CA ASN A 44 1.90 -21.38 -26.54
C ASN A 44 1.43 -21.73 -25.13
N THR A 45 1.68 -22.97 -24.71
CA THR A 45 1.25 -23.46 -23.38
C THR A 45 2.12 -22.93 -22.23
N SER A 46 3.28 -22.36 -22.54
CA SER A 46 4.25 -21.83 -21.56
C SER A 46 3.91 -20.42 -21.08
N LEU A 47 3.06 -19.66 -21.79
CA LEU A 47 2.81 -18.24 -21.53
C LEU A 47 4.12 -17.46 -21.43
N GLU A 48 4.91 -17.56 -22.49
CA GLU A 48 6.16 -16.83 -22.58
C GLU A 48 5.90 -15.32 -22.65
N VAL A 49 6.73 -14.58 -21.91
CA VAL A 49 6.84 -13.13 -22.07
C VAL A 49 7.48 -12.90 -23.44
N ILE A 50 6.76 -12.20 -24.31
CA ILE A 50 7.20 -11.89 -25.67
C ILE A 50 8.13 -10.67 -25.63
N ASP A 51 7.72 -9.66 -24.86
CA ASP A 51 8.41 -8.39 -24.78
C ASP A 51 7.91 -7.61 -23.56
N GLU A 52 8.66 -6.58 -23.16
CA GLU A 52 8.31 -5.68 -22.07
C GLU A 52 8.46 -4.22 -22.54
N PHE A 53 7.46 -3.41 -22.24
CA PHE A 53 7.55 -1.96 -22.32
C PHE A 53 7.76 -1.42 -20.90
N HIS A 54 8.77 -0.59 -20.72
CA HIS A 54 9.05 0.02 -19.43
C HIS A 54 9.66 1.40 -19.61
N THR A 55 9.05 2.40 -18.99
CA THR A 55 9.65 3.73 -18.85
C THR A 55 9.22 4.35 -17.52
N PHE A 56 10.12 5.14 -16.93
CA PHE A 56 9.72 6.12 -15.95
C PHE A 56 9.09 7.33 -16.64
N ILE A 57 8.36 8.15 -15.87
CA ILE A 57 7.69 9.35 -16.37
C ILE A 57 8.12 10.56 -15.55
N GLN A 58 8.45 11.65 -16.25
CA GLN A 58 8.70 12.94 -15.63
C GLN A 58 7.39 13.57 -15.11
N PRO A 59 7.23 13.78 -13.79
CA PRO A 59 6.05 14.46 -13.25
C PRO A 59 6.04 15.95 -13.61
N ARG A 60 4.86 16.51 -13.86
CA ARG A 60 4.63 17.94 -14.16
C ARG A 60 3.81 18.66 -13.10
N ARG A 61 3.06 17.93 -12.28
CA ARG A 61 2.09 18.49 -11.32
C ARG A 61 2.58 18.39 -9.88
N ASN A 62 3.18 17.27 -9.51
CA ASN A 62 3.65 17.02 -8.16
C ASN A 62 5.10 17.48 -7.99
N LEU A 63 5.37 18.25 -6.92
CA LEU A 63 6.73 18.62 -6.53
C LEU A 63 7.55 17.37 -6.17
N PRO A 64 8.90 17.42 -6.28
CA PRO A 64 9.78 16.37 -5.81
C PRO A 64 9.49 16.05 -4.34
N GLY A 65 8.95 14.85 -4.06
CA GLY A 65 8.48 14.50 -2.73
C GLY A 65 8.01 13.05 -2.63
N LYS A 66 8.70 12.27 -1.79
CA LYS A 66 8.47 10.86 -1.41
C LYS A 66 7.51 10.08 -2.32
N ASN A 67 8.03 9.57 -3.43
CA ASN A 67 7.44 8.42 -4.11
C ASN A 67 7.61 7.18 -3.22
N ARG A 68 6.66 6.23 -3.29
CA ARG A 68 6.71 5.00 -2.46
C ARG A 68 7.94 4.14 -2.71
N GLN A 69 8.47 4.22 -3.92
CA GLN A 69 9.56 3.39 -4.42
C GLN A 69 10.95 4.01 -4.22
N GLU A 70 11.01 5.25 -3.71
CA GLU A 70 12.27 6.00 -3.60
C GLU A 70 13.03 6.13 -4.94
N ILE A 71 12.32 6.17 -6.09
CA ILE A 71 12.95 6.40 -7.41
C ILE A 71 13.78 7.69 -7.32
N PRO A 72 15.09 7.66 -7.65
CA PRO A 72 15.92 8.85 -7.59
C PRO A 72 15.36 9.95 -8.48
N GLN A 73 15.23 11.17 -7.93
CA GLN A 73 14.61 12.29 -8.66
C GLN A 73 15.27 12.55 -10.03
N ARG A 74 16.60 12.38 -10.14
CA ARG A 74 17.31 12.54 -11.42
C ARG A 74 16.73 11.64 -12.52
N VAL A 75 16.32 10.43 -12.17
CA VAL A 75 15.78 9.45 -13.13
C VAL A 75 14.45 9.98 -13.67
N LEU A 76 13.60 10.51 -12.80
CA LEU A 76 12.34 11.14 -13.21
C LEU A 76 12.58 12.41 -14.03
N ASP A 77 13.58 13.22 -13.66
CA ASP A 77 13.89 14.46 -14.37
C ASP A 77 14.39 14.22 -15.81
N GLU A 78 15.07 13.10 -16.05
CA GLU A 78 15.59 12.68 -17.36
C GLU A 78 14.60 11.83 -18.17
N SER A 79 13.46 11.46 -17.59
CA SER A 79 12.44 10.60 -18.21
C SER A 79 11.55 11.35 -19.20
N PRO A 80 10.91 10.65 -20.15
CA PRO A 80 9.89 11.25 -21.00
C PRO A 80 8.71 11.75 -20.16
N ILE A 81 7.99 12.75 -20.68
CA ILE A 81 6.67 13.10 -20.13
C ILE A 81 5.62 12.08 -20.55
N PHE A 82 4.47 12.07 -19.88
CA PHE A 82 3.39 11.11 -20.19
C PHE A 82 2.98 11.08 -21.68
N PRO A 83 2.82 12.21 -22.41
CA PRO A 83 2.54 12.17 -23.84
C PRO A 83 3.57 11.40 -24.67
N GLU A 84 4.86 11.60 -24.38
CA GLU A 84 5.95 10.91 -25.09
C GLU A 84 5.97 9.42 -24.75
N ALA A 85 5.82 9.08 -23.47
CA ALA A 85 5.70 7.68 -23.03
C ALA A 85 4.49 6.98 -23.66
N TRP A 86 3.38 7.70 -23.81
CA TRP A 86 2.17 7.20 -24.48
C TRP A 86 2.41 6.89 -25.96
N GLU A 87 3.08 7.78 -26.69
CA GLU A 87 3.48 7.52 -28.09
C GLU A 87 4.39 6.30 -28.20
N MET A 88 5.37 6.16 -27.30
CA MET A 88 6.25 4.99 -27.25
C MET A 88 5.47 3.69 -27.02
N LEU A 89 4.44 3.71 -26.15
CA LEU A 89 3.56 2.57 -25.92
C LEU A 89 2.74 2.22 -27.17
N LEU A 90 2.18 3.21 -27.86
CA LEU A 90 1.42 2.96 -29.09
C LEU A 90 2.29 2.29 -30.15
N LEU A 91 3.53 2.74 -30.32
CA LEU A 91 4.52 2.11 -31.22
C LEU A 91 4.87 0.68 -30.78
N PHE A 92 4.97 0.43 -29.47
CA PHE A 92 5.19 -0.91 -28.93
C PHE A 92 4.03 -1.84 -29.27
N LEU A 93 2.79 -1.42 -29.04
CA LEU A 93 1.59 -2.21 -29.33
C LEU A 93 1.43 -2.47 -30.83
N GLU A 94 1.69 -1.45 -31.67
CA GLU A 94 1.64 -1.57 -33.14
C GLU A 94 2.65 -2.60 -33.64
N ARG A 95 3.90 -2.57 -33.14
CA ARG A 95 4.95 -3.53 -33.51
C ARG A 95 4.53 -4.98 -33.28
N HIS A 96 3.82 -5.23 -32.17
CA HIS A 96 3.32 -6.56 -31.79
C HIS A 96 1.95 -6.89 -32.37
N LYS A 97 1.32 -5.94 -33.10
CA LYS A 97 -0.07 -6.04 -33.58
C LYS A 97 -1.06 -6.35 -32.45
N ALA A 98 -0.77 -5.82 -31.26
CA ALA A 98 -1.60 -5.96 -30.08
C ALA A 98 -2.72 -4.92 -30.14
N THR A 99 -3.95 -5.37 -30.36
CA THR A 99 -5.15 -4.53 -30.49
C THR A 99 -6.22 -4.95 -29.49
N GLU A 100 -7.26 -4.13 -29.34
CA GLU A 100 -8.44 -4.45 -28.51
C GLU A 100 -9.10 -5.80 -28.85
N SER A 101 -8.97 -6.28 -30.10
CA SER A 101 -9.68 -7.48 -30.57
C SER A 101 -8.96 -8.77 -30.22
N ASN A 102 -7.63 -8.74 -30.09
CA ASN A 102 -6.79 -9.90 -29.80
C ASN A 102 -6.03 -9.83 -28.47
N THR A 103 -6.06 -8.69 -27.78
CA THR A 103 -5.31 -8.47 -26.54
C THR A 103 -6.24 -8.16 -25.37
N LEU A 104 -5.94 -8.70 -24.19
CA LEU A 104 -6.62 -8.38 -22.94
C LEU A 104 -5.65 -7.76 -21.94
N ALA A 105 -5.96 -6.56 -21.48
CA ALA A 105 -5.22 -5.91 -20.41
C ALA A 105 -5.52 -6.54 -19.05
N ILE A 106 -4.50 -6.68 -18.20
CA ILE A 106 -4.59 -7.27 -16.87
C ILE A 106 -3.89 -6.36 -15.84
N THR A 107 -4.57 -6.09 -14.73
CA THR A 107 -4.06 -5.24 -13.62
C THR A 107 -4.34 -5.87 -12.26
N CYS A 108 -3.62 -5.44 -11.21
CA CYS A 108 -3.81 -5.90 -9.82
C CYS A 108 -4.75 -4.99 -9.02
N GLY A 109 -5.95 -4.79 -9.54
CA GLY A 109 -6.91 -3.83 -9.04
C GLY A 109 -7.49 -3.03 -10.20
N ASP A 110 -8.36 -2.08 -9.87
CA ASP A 110 -8.96 -1.23 -10.90
C ASP A 110 -8.28 0.14 -11.02
N TRP A 111 -7.44 0.53 -10.07
CA TRP A 111 -6.92 1.90 -9.96
C TRP A 111 -6.16 2.35 -11.21
N ASP A 112 -5.37 1.47 -11.84
CA ASP A 112 -4.56 1.77 -13.02
C ASP A 112 -5.39 2.33 -14.18
N PHE A 113 -6.42 1.59 -14.61
CA PHE A 113 -7.24 1.97 -15.76
C PHE A 113 -8.52 2.72 -15.39
N ARG A 114 -9.02 2.60 -14.15
CA ARG A 114 -10.19 3.36 -13.70
C ARG A 114 -9.84 4.77 -13.27
N THR A 115 -8.62 4.99 -12.76
CA THR A 115 -8.26 6.25 -12.10
C THR A 115 -7.00 6.85 -12.70
N MET A 116 -5.87 6.14 -12.68
CA MET A 116 -4.58 6.73 -13.02
C MET A 116 -4.47 7.11 -14.50
N LEU A 117 -4.67 6.16 -15.42
CA LEU A 117 -4.57 6.43 -16.85
C LEU A 117 -5.58 7.49 -17.35
N PRO A 118 -6.88 7.43 -17.01
CA PRO A 118 -7.82 8.49 -17.40
C PRO A 118 -7.47 9.86 -16.84
N THR A 119 -6.87 9.93 -15.65
CA THR A 119 -6.42 11.20 -15.05
C THR A 119 -5.29 11.82 -15.87
N GLU A 120 -4.28 11.04 -16.26
CA GLU A 120 -3.20 11.52 -17.13
C GLU A 120 -3.73 11.93 -18.51
N GLN A 121 -4.56 11.08 -19.14
CA GLN A 121 -5.15 11.36 -20.45
C GLN A 121 -5.97 12.65 -20.45
N THR A 122 -6.80 12.85 -19.42
CA THR A 122 -7.59 14.08 -19.26
C THR A 122 -6.70 15.31 -19.09
N PHE A 123 -5.65 15.21 -18.26
CA PHE A 123 -4.75 16.32 -17.99
C PHE A 123 -3.99 16.78 -19.26
N TYR A 124 -3.54 15.84 -20.08
CA TYR A 124 -2.81 16.14 -21.31
C TYR A 124 -3.70 16.28 -22.56
N GLY A 125 -5.02 16.06 -22.44
CA GLY A 125 -5.94 16.08 -23.59
C GLY A 125 -5.67 14.96 -24.60
N ILE A 126 -5.21 13.80 -24.12
CA ILE A 126 -4.90 12.62 -24.93
C ILE A 126 -6.12 11.71 -25.00
N SER A 127 -6.46 11.25 -26.20
CA SER A 127 -7.53 10.29 -26.41
C SER A 127 -7.20 8.93 -25.79
N GLY A 128 -8.24 8.28 -25.24
CA GLY A 128 -8.15 6.90 -24.75
C GLY A 128 -7.74 5.89 -25.82
N LEU A 129 -7.28 4.73 -25.36
CA LEU A 129 -7.06 3.55 -26.20
C LEU A 129 -8.07 2.47 -25.79
N PRO A 130 -8.95 1.99 -26.69
CA PRO A 130 -10.01 1.06 -26.30
C PRO A 130 -9.52 -0.24 -25.65
N LEU A 131 -8.28 -0.66 -25.97
CA LEU A 131 -7.60 -1.78 -25.31
C LEU A 131 -7.57 -1.66 -23.78
N PHE A 132 -7.53 -0.44 -23.24
CA PHE A 132 -7.45 -0.19 -21.79
C PHE A 132 -8.77 0.26 -21.17
N GLU A 133 -9.86 0.37 -21.95
CA GLU A 133 -11.19 0.74 -21.44
C GLU A 133 -11.89 -0.43 -20.73
N ARG A 134 -11.44 -1.66 -21.00
CA ARG A 134 -11.97 -2.91 -20.43
C ARG A 134 -10.81 -3.84 -20.11
N TRP A 135 -10.75 -4.34 -18.89
CA TRP A 135 -9.61 -5.13 -18.41
C TRP A 135 -10.04 -6.31 -17.54
N CYS A 136 -9.08 -7.22 -17.31
CA CYS A 136 -9.17 -8.24 -16.29
C CYS A 136 -8.44 -7.77 -15.04
N ASN A 137 -9.18 -7.52 -13.97
CA ASN A 137 -8.58 -7.34 -12.67
C ASN A 137 -8.29 -8.72 -12.09
N ILE A 138 -7.00 -9.04 -11.96
CA ILE A 138 -6.52 -10.38 -11.60
C ILE A 138 -7.05 -10.84 -10.25
N LYS A 139 -7.43 -9.92 -9.35
CA LYS A 139 -7.99 -10.25 -8.04
C LYS A 139 -9.34 -10.94 -8.16
N HIS A 140 -10.18 -10.51 -9.11
CA HIS A 140 -11.47 -11.16 -9.37
C HIS A 140 -11.28 -12.54 -9.99
N ALA A 141 -10.41 -12.66 -10.99
CA ALA A 141 -10.07 -13.93 -11.62
C ALA A 141 -9.51 -14.94 -10.60
N PHE A 142 -8.56 -14.51 -9.78
CA PHE A 142 -7.92 -15.33 -8.76
C PHE A 142 -8.91 -15.78 -7.68
N LYS A 143 -9.73 -14.86 -7.16
CA LYS A 143 -10.76 -15.20 -6.16
C LYS A 143 -11.80 -16.16 -6.72
N ALA A 144 -12.26 -15.94 -7.95
CA ALA A 144 -13.22 -16.82 -8.61
C ALA A 144 -12.66 -18.24 -8.81
N PHE A 145 -11.37 -18.35 -9.16
CA PHE A 145 -10.73 -19.65 -9.37
C PHE A 145 -10.39 -20.39 -8.07
N THR A 146 -9.80 -19.70 -7.10
CA THR A 146 -9.25 -20.33 -5.88
C THR A 146 -10.21 -20.35 -4.68
N GLY A 147 -11.24 -19.49 -4.70
CA GLY A 147 -12.08 -19.20 -3.53
C GLY A 147 -11.35 -18.49 -2.38
N LYS A 148 -10.08 -18.11 -2.55
CA LYS A 148 -9.26 -17.45 -1.53
C LYS A 148 -9.31 -15.92 -1.66
N LYS A 149 -8.93 -15.22 -0.59
CA LYS A 149 -8.80 -13.76 -0.60
C LYS A 149 -7.65 -13.33 -1.52
N ALA A 150 -7.90 -12.31 -2.34
CA ALA A 150 -6.97 -11.76 -3.33
C ALA A 150 -6.69 -10.27 -3.06
N ASP A 151 -6.45 -9.92 -1.79
CA ASP A 151 -6.42 -8.51 -1.35
C ASP A 151 -5.21 -7.74 -1.90
N SER A 152 -4.11 -8.43 -2.20
CA SER A 152 -2.88 -7.87 -2.81
C SER A 152 -2.15 -8.92 -3.66
N MET A 153 -1.25 -8.45 -4.54
CA MET A 153 -0.36 -9.31 -5.31
C MET A 153 0.44 -10.26 -4.41
N VAL A 154 1.11 -9.72 -3.38
CA VAL A 154 1.87 -10.49 -2.39
C VAL A 154 1.02 -11.59 -1.75
N ARG A 155 -0.25 -11.29 -1.44
CA ARG A 155 -1.17 -12.28 -0.87
C ARG A 155 -1.49 -13.40 -1.87
N MET A 156 -1.69 -13.07 -3.14
CA MET A 156 -1.92 -14.07 -4.19
C MET A 156 -0.68 -14.96 -4.39
N LEU A 157 0.53 -14.38 -4.45
CA LEU A 157 1.79 -15.12 -4.50
C LEU A 157 1.91 -16.11 -3.33
N ASN A 158 1.68 -15.63 -2.11
CA ASN A 158 1.70 -16.49 -0.91
C ASN A 158 0.70 -17.65 -0.98
N VAL A 159 -0.50 -17.43 -1.54
CA VAL A 159 -1.53 -18.48 -1.68
C VAL A 159 -1.08 -19.57 -2.65
N ILE A 160 -0.36 -19.22 -3.72
CA ILE A 160 0.15 -20.18 -4.71
C ILE A 160 1.55 -20.70 -4.38
N GLY A 161 2.12 -20.30 -3.23
CA GLY A 161 3.44 -20.74 -2.78
C GLY A 161 4.60 -20.16 -3.59
N GLN A 162 4.42 -18.96 -4.16
CA GLN A 162 5.48 -18.23 -4.86
C GLN A 162 6.00 -17.07 -4.01
N GLU A 163 7.30 -16.79 -4.12
CA GLU A 163 7.92 -15.62 -3.50
C GLU A 163 7.82 -14.40 -4.42
N LEU A 164 7.82 -13.20 -3.84
CA LEU A 164 7.95 -11.97 -4.60
C LEU A 164 9.37 -11.87 -5.15
N ILE A 165 9.48 -11.64 -6.46
CA ILE A 165 10.75 -11.43 -7.15
C ILE A 165 10.93 -9.94 -7.44
N GLY A 166 12.12 -9.40 -7.14
CA GLY A 166 12.41 -7.98 -7.36
C GLY A 166 11.97 -7.10 -6.18
N THR A 167 11.68 -5.83 -6.47
CA THR A 167 11.32 -4.84 -5.46
C THR A 167 9.81 -4.64 -5.44
N HIS A 168 9.17 -4.85 -4.30
CA HIS A 168 7.73 -4.55 -4.17
C HIS A 168 7.51 -3.04 -4.28
N HIS A 169 6.51 -2.62 -5.05
CA HIS A 169 6.39 -1.25 -5.53
C HIS A 169 7.57 -0.90 -6.44
N SER A 170 7.87 -1.75 -7.40
CA SER A 170 8.51 -1.36 -8.66
C SER A 170 7.54 -1.84 -9.72
N GLY A 171 7.00 -0.94 -10.54
CA GLY A 171 5.89 -1.26 -11.43
C GLY A 171 6.24 -2.40 -12.38
N ILE A 172 7.46 -2.42 -12.92
CA ILE A 172 7.88 -3.53 -13.78
C ILE A 172 8.03 -4.85 -13.03
N ASP A 173 8.56 -4.85 -11.80
CA ASP A 173 8.70 -6.06 -11.00
C ASP A 173 7.32 -6.57 -10.54
N ASP A 174 6.43 -5.69 -10.11
CA ASP A 174 5.05 -6.04 -9.76
C ASP A 174 4.30 -6.56 -10.99
N ALA A 175 4.45 -5.95 -12.18
CA ALA A 175 3.89 -6.47 -13.44
C ALA A 175 4.42 -7.88 -13.78
N ARG A 176 5.71 -8.16 -13.59
CA ARG A 176 6.30 -9.51 -13.78
C ARG A 176 5.76 -10.52 -12.76
N ASN A 177 5.58 -10.12 -11.51
CA ASN A 177 4.98 -10.98 -10.48
C ASN A 177 3.50 -11.28 -10.80
N ILE A 178 2.74 -10.28 -11.25
CA ILE A 178 1.35 -10.47 -11.74
C ILE A 178 1.35 -11.42 -12.94
N ALA A 179 2.29 -11.27 -13.88
CA ALA A 179 2.47 -12.20 -14.99
C ALA A 179 2.75 -13.64 -14.52
N SER A 180 3.50 -13.84 -13.42
CA SER A 180 3.68 -15.16 -12.82
C SER A 180 2.38 -15.76 -12.27
N ILE A 181 1.55 -14.95 -11.62
CA ILE A 181 0.22 -15.38 -11.15
C ILE A 181 -0.69 -15.73 -12.34
N VAL A 182 -0.65 -14.92 -13.40
CA VAL A 182 -1.39 -15.16 -14.65
C VAL A 182 -0.97 -16.50 -15.27
N ARG A 183 0.34 -16.75 -15.34
CA ARG A 183 0.89 -18.03 -15.84
C ARG A 183 0.41 -19.21 -15.00
N TRP A 184 0.46 -19.09 -13.67
CA TRP A 184 -0.02 -20.15 -12.77
C TRP A 184 -1.50 -20.46 -13.01
N LEU A 185 -2.36 -19.43 -13.04
CA LEU A 185 -3.80 -19.60 -13.31
C LEU A 185 -4.07 -20.24 -14.68
N TYR A 186 -3.36 -19.81 -15.72
CA TYR A 186 -3.49 -20.40 -17.06
C TYR A 186 -3.11 -21.89 -17.06
N GLN A 187 -2.03 -22.26 -16.38
CA GLN A 187 -1.62 -23.66 -16.23
C GLN A 187 -2.70 -24.50 -15.50
N GLN A 188 -3.48 -23.88 -14.61
CA GLN A 188 -4.67 -24.49 -14.01
C GLN A 188 -5.92 -24.48 -14.93
N ARG A 189 -5.74 -24.18 -16.23
CA ARG A 189 -6.79 -24.08 -17.24
C ARG A 189 -7.79 -22.94 -17.02
N HIS A 190 -7.40 -21.89 -16.29
CA HIS A 190 -8.23 -20.69 -16.16
C HIS A 190 -8.21 -19.89 -17.46
N ALA A 191 -9.40 -19.47 -17.92
CA ALA A 191 -9.55 -18.64 -19.10
C ALA A 191 -9.83 -17.18 -18.68
N PHE A 192 -8.88 -16.29 -18.90
CA PHE A 192 -9.04 -14.86 -18.59
C PHE A 192 -10.11 -14.20 -19.45
N ARG A 193 -10.91 -13.34 -18.82
CA ARG A 193 -12.00 -12.58 -19.42
C ARG A 193 -12.01 -11.18 -18.79
N VAL A 194 -12.68 -10.24 -19.45
CA VAL A 194 -12.96 -8.92 -18.88
C VAL A 194 -13.74 -9.08 -17.57
N THR A 195 -13.28 -8.43 -16.51
CA THR A 195 -13.96 -8.38 -15.21
C THR A 195 -14.37 -6.98 -14.81
N SER A 196 -13.73 -5.97 -15.41
CA SER A 196 -13.88 -4.57 -15.08
C SER A 196 -13.88 -3.74 -16.36
N ASP A 197 -14.59 -2.63 -16.34
CA ASP A 197 -14.54 -1.59 -17.36
C ASP A 197 -14.52 -0.21 -16.69
N GLY A 198 -14.40 0.85 -17.48
CA GLY A 198 -14.41 2.24 -16.98
C GLY A 198 -15.68 2.67 -16.23
N SER A 199 -16.74 1.86 -16.17
CA SER A 199 -17.98 2.23 -15.48
C SER A 199 -17.80 2.25 -13.96
N ILE A 200 -18.29 3.31 -13.32
CA ILE A 200 -18.24 3.43 -11.85
C ILE A 200 -19.50 2.77 -11.29
N ASP A 201 -19.32 1.67 -10.55
CA ASP A 201 -20.37 1.16 -9.68
C ASP A 201 -20.44 2.05 -8.43
N GLU A 202 -21.41 2.97 -8.41
CA GLU A 202 -21.60 3.92 -7.32
C GLU A 202 -21.81 3.22 -5.97
N GLN A 203 -22.45 2.04 -5.93
CA GLN A 203 -22.66 1.29 -4.70
C GLN A 203 -21.35 0.70 -4.19
N ALA A 204 -20.56 0.11 -5.08
CA ALA A 204 -19.24 -0.40 -4.73
C ALA A 204 -18.30 0.73 -4.26
N LEU A 205 -18.36 1.90 -4.91
CA LEU A 205 -17.58 3.07 -4.54
C LEU A 205 -17.96 3.60 -3.15
N GLN A 206 -19.25 3.75 -2.86
CA GLN A 206 -19.75 4.15 -1.55
C GLN A 206 -19.31 3.14 -0.48
N HIS A 207 -19.44 1.84 -0.74
CA HIS A 207 -19.00 0.81 0.19
C HIS A 207 -17.48 0.89 0.45
N GLN A 208 -16.67 1.10 -0.59
CA GLN A 208 -15.23 1.25 -0.44
C GLN A 208 -14.85 2.50 0.36
N GLN A 209 -15.57 3.62 0.16
CA GLN A 209 -15.38 4.84 0.95
C GLN A 209 -15.70 4.61 2.43
N VAL A 210 -16.79 3.90 2.74
CA VAL A 210 -17.12 3.51 4.13
C VAL A 210 -16.01 2.67 4.74
N LEU A 211 -15.53 1.63 4.04
CA LEU A 211 -14.42 0.79 4.51
C LEU A 211 -13.13 1.59 4.73
N GLN A 212 -12.85 2.60 3.89
CA GLN A 212 -11.69 3.47 4.06
C GLN A 212 -11.82 4.39 5.29
N LEU A 213 -13.01 4.96 5.52
CA LEU A 213 -13.31 5.77 6.70
C LEU A 213 -13.19 4.93 7.97
N GLU A 214 -13.80 3.75 8.02
CA GLU A 214 -13.69 2.82 9.16
C GLU A 214 -12.23 2.44 9.44
N LYS A 215 -11.44 2.15 8.39
CA LYS A 215 -10.01 1.85 8.53
C LYS A 215 -9.21 3.05 9.02
N ALA A 216 -9.54 4.26 8.60
CA ALA A 216 -8.90 5.49 9.04
C ALA A 216 -9.23 5.80 10.51
N GLU A 217 -10.50 5.65 10.90
CA GLU A 217 -10.96 5.79 12.29
C GLU A 217 -10.30 4.76 13.20
N TRP A 218 -10.23 3.50 12.77
CA TRP A 218 -9.55 2.45 13.51
C TRP A 218 -8.06 2.76 13.72
N LYS A 219 -7.37 3.25 12.69
CA LYS A 219 -5.97 3.68 12.80
C LYS A 219 -5.82 4.85 13.77
N ARG A 220 -6.70 5.86 13.69
CA ARG A 220 -6.69 7.01 14.59
C ARG A 220 -6.92 6.59 16.03
N ALA A 221 -7.95 5.78 16.29
CA ALA A 221 -8.27 5.28 17.62
C ALA A 221 -7.13 4.40 18.19
N THR A 222 -6.49 3.59 17.35
CA THR A 222 -5.34 2.78 17.75
C THR A 222 -4.14 3.66 18.13
N GLU A 223 -3.88 4.71 17.36
CA GLU A 223 -2.79 5.65 17.64
C GLU A 223 -3.09 6.52 18.87
N GLU A 224 -4.33 7.00 19.04
CA GLU A 224 -4.79 7.70 20.24
C GLU A 224 -4.64 6.82 21.48
N ALA A 225 -5.03 5.55 21.41
CA ALA A 225 -4.83 4.60 22.50
C ALA A 225 -3.35 4.34 22.80
N ARG A 226 -2.50 4.28 21.77
CA ARG A 226 -1.03 4.16 21.92
C ARG A 226 -0.44 5.38 22.62
N ILE A 227 -0.81 6.58 22.18
CA ILE A 227 -0.38 7.85 22.77
C ILE A 227 -0.86 7.96 24.23
N ALA A 228 -2.13 7.65 24.50
CA ALA A 228 -2.68 7.64 25.85
C ALA A 228 -1.96 6.66 26.78
N LYS A 229 -1.56 5.49 26.28
CA LYS A 229 -0.78 4.52 27.06
C LYS A 229 0.64 5.02 27.34
N LEU A 230 1.28 5.68 26.38
CA LEU A 230 2.60 6.27 26.56
C LEU A 230 2.57 7.47 27.52
N SER A 231 1.53 8.31 27.45
CA SER A 231 1.40 9.50 28.31
C SER A 231 1.19 9.17 29.79
N VAL A 232 0.77 7.95 30.16
CA VAL A 232 0.82 7.47 31.56
C VAL A 232 2.24 7.55 32.13
N GLY A 233 3.26 7.38 31.28
CA GLY A 233 4.66 7.53 31.66
C GLY A 233 5.14 8.98 31.78
N ALA A 234 4.29 10.00 31.59
CA ALA A 234 4.75 11.39 31.59
C ALA A 234 5.32 11.84 32.96
N THR A 235 4.76 11.34 34.06
CA THR A 235 5.21 11.70 35.41
C THR A 235 6.52 10.98 35.76
N PRO A 236 7.59 11.69 36.15
CA PRO A 236 8.80 11.08 36.65
C PRO A 236 8.53 10.21 37.89
N PRO A 237 9.19 9.04 38.03
CA PRO A 237 8.92 8.13 39.15
C PRO A 237 9.25 8.75 40.52
N GLN A 238 10.17 9.72 40.59
CA GLN A 238 10.51 10.46 41.81
C GLN A 238 9.39 11.40 42.27
N GLU A 239 8.52 11.85 41.35
CA GLU A 239 7.47 12.83 41.61
C GLU A 239 6.11 12.16 41.86
N MET A 240 5.94 10.89 41.48
CA MET A 240 4.63 10.22 41.44
C MET A 240 3.88 10.13 42.78
N PHE A 241 4.57 10.33 43.91
CA PHE A 241 3.99 10.31 45.26
C PHE A 241 4.02 11.67 45.97
N GLN A 242 4.62 12.70 45.37
CA GLN A 242 4.83 13.98 46.05
C GLN A 242 3.55 14.81 46.16
N SER A 243 2.61 14.61 45.23
CA SER A 243 1.31 15.28 45.23
C SER A 243 0.26 14.58 46.11
N ASP A 244 0.57 13.41 46.67
CA ASP A 244 -0.35 12.66 47.52
C ASP A 244 -0.27 13.17 48.96
N LEU A 245 -1.30 13.91 49.38
CA LEU A 245 -1.45 14.48 50.73
C LEU A 245 -1.48 13.43 51.84
N TYR A 246 -1.54 12.14 51.51
CA TYR A 246 -1.47 11.04 52.45
C TYR A 246 -0.06 10.81 53.04
N PHE A 247 0.98 11.40 52.45
CA PHE A 247 2.37 11.24 52.89
C PHE A 247 3.02 12.57 53.28
N SER A 248 3.99 12.51 54.19
CA SER A 248 4.68 13.71 54.73
C SER A 248 6.20 13.70 54.57
N ALA A 249 6.81 12.56 54.22
CA ALA A 249 8.24 12.43 54.01
C ALA A 249 8.55 11.33 52.97
N TRP A 250 9.67 11.49 52.25
CA TRP A 250 10.11 10.63 51.14
C TRP A 250 11.60 10.31 51.26
N ASP A 251 12.05 9.22 50.64
CA ASP A 251 13.48 8.89 50.49
C ASP A 251 14.11 9.53 49.23
N ASP A 252 15.40 9.28 48.99
CA ASP A 252 16.16 9.81 47.86
C ASP A 252 15.62 9.35 46.48
N GLU A 253 14.85 8.26 46.44
CA GLU A 253 14.19 7.77 45.22
C GLU A 253 12.77 8.38 45.04
N GLY A 254 12.31 9.20 45.99
CA GLY A 254 10.97 9.79 46.00
C GLY A 254 9.88 8.84 46.52
N ILE A 255 10.25 7.78 47.25
CA ILE A 255 9.30 6.81 47.81
C ILE A 255 8.87 7.27 49.22
N PRO A 256 7.56 7.32 49.53
CA PRO A 256 7.08 7.73 50.84
C PRO A 256 7.62 6.88 52.00
N THR A 257 8.00 7.54 53.08
CA THR A 257 8.50 6.93 54.32
C THR A 257 7.56 7.13 55.50
N HIS A 258 6.75 8.20 55.51
CA HIS A 258 5.84 8.56 56.61
C HIS A 258 4.45 8.93 56.11
N LEU A 259 3.43 8.66 56.92
CA LEU A 259 2.05 9.11 56.74
C LEU A 259 1.90 10.61 57.00
N ALA A 260 0.77 11.20 56.60
CA ALA A 260 0.47 12.61 56.79
C ALA A 260 0.57 13.10 58.25
N ASP A 261 0.33 12.21 59.22
CA ASP A 261 0.44 12.49 60.66
C ASP A 261 1.87 12.34 61.22
N GLY A 262 2.85 12.05 60.35
CA GLY A 262 4.25 11.83 60.70
C GLY A 262 4.57 10.43 61.19
N THR A 263 3.62 9.48 61.16
CA THR A 263 3.90 8.09 61.56
C THR A 263 4.70 7.33 60.48
N PRO A 264 5.75 6.57 60.83
CA PRO A 264 6.52 5.79 59.86
C PRO A 264 5.70 4.68 59.19
N LEU A 265 5.84 4.53 57.88
CA LEU A 265 5.22 3.45 57.12
C LEU A 265 5.83 2.08 57.46
N SER A 266 5.00 1.04 57.41
CA SER A 266 5.47 -0.34 57.59
C SER A 266 6.34 -0.81 56.40
N LYS A 267 7.23 -1.78 56.64
CA LYS A 267 8.06 -2.39 55.59
C LYS A 267 7.24 -2.94 54.41
N SER A 268 6.07 -3.53 54.69
CA SER A 268 5.14 -4.02 53.67
C SER A 268 4.54 -2.88 52.85
N ALA A 269 4.16 -1.77 53.51
CA ALA A 269 3.64 -0.59 52.84
C ALA A 269 4.69 0.03 51.90
N ILE A 270 5.92 0.21 52.36
CA ILE A 270 7.06 0.72 51.57
C ILE A 270 7.34 -0.20 50.37
N SER A 271 7.39 -1.52 50.58
CA SER A 271 7.61 -2.50 49.50
C SER A 271 6.55 -2.40 48.39
N LYS A 272 5.28 -2.20 48.76
CA LYS A 272 4.18 -1.99 47.80
C LYS A 272 4.39 -0.72 46.96
N ARG A 273 4.82 0.39 47.57
CA ARG A 273 5.10 1.65 46.85
C ARG A 273 6.32 1.50 45.95
N LYS A 274 7.37 0.80 46.40
CA LYS A 274 8.55 0.49 45.56
C LYS A 274 8.18 -0.33 44.32
N LYS A 275 7.19 -1.23 44.41
CA LYS A 275 6.68 -1.95 43.21
C LYS A 275 6.00 -1.00 42.22
N LEU A 276 5.17 -0.07 42.70
CA LEU A 276 4.52 0.95 41.85
C LEU A 276 5.56 1.86 41.20
N TRP A 277 6.56 2.30 41.96
CA TRP A 277 7.67 3.11 41.47
C TRP A 277 8.43 2.43 40.32
N ARG A 278 8.75 1.13 40.43
CA ARG A 278 9.44 0.40 39.33
C ARG A 278 8.59 0.33 38.06
N VAL A 279 7.28 0.16 38.20
CA VAL A 279 6.36 0.20 37.06
C VAL A 279 6.37 1.58 36.43
N GLN A 280 6.26 2.64 37.23
CA GLN A 280 6.30 4.02 36.73
C GLN A 280 7.62 4.35 36.06
N LYS A 281 8.76 3.91 36.62
CA LYS A 281 10.08 4.10 36.01
C LYS A 281 10.14 3.51 34.61
N SER A 282 9.69 2.26 34.43
CA SER A 282 9.66 1.61 33.11
C SER A 282 8.71 2.30 32.14
N LEU A 283 7.57 2.82 32.61
CA LEU A 283 6.66 3.62 31.77
C LEU A 283 7.28 4.95 31.37
N HIS A 284 7.98 5.62 32.29
CA HIS A 284 8.63 6.91 32.06
C HIS A 284 9.81 6.79 31.09
N GLU A 285 10.62 5.75 31.19
CA GLU A 285 11.69 5.47 30.21
C GLU A 285 11.13 5.31 28.79
N LYS A 286 10.00 4.60 28.63
CA LYS A 286 9.33 4.46 27.33
C LYS A 286 8.73 5.77 26.82
N TYR A 287 8.24 6.61 27.73
CA TYR A 287 7.72 7.93 27.39
C TYR A 287 8.83 8.87 26.91
N LEU A 288 9.98 8.91 27.59
CA LEU A 288 11.13 9.72 27.20
C LEU A 288 11.67 9.29 25.83
N ALA A 289 11.88 7.99 25.62
CA ALA A 289 12.31 7.48 24.31
C ALA A 289 11.34 7.86 23.17
N TRP A 290 10.03 7.91 23.46
CA TRP A 290 9.03 8.39 22.52
C TRP A 290 9.11 9.90 22.28
N GLN A 291 9.32 10.71 23.32
CA GLN A 291 9.53 12.16 23.20
C GLN A 291 10.76 12.47 22.34
N ASP A 292 11.89 11.79 22.59
CA ASP A 292 13.13 11.97 21.84
C ASP A 292 12.95 11.63 20.36
N SER A 293 12.23 10.55 20.04
CA SER A 293 11.91 10.16 18.66
C SER A 293 11.04 11.16 17.90
N LYS A 294 10.42 12.13 18.59
CA LYS A 294 9.65 13.20 17.96
C LYS A 294 10.49 14.44 17.62
N VAL A 295 11.63 14.62 18.28
CA VAL A 295 12.50 15.79 18.10
C VAL A 295 13.44 15.60 16.90
N GLU A 296 13.70 14.35 16.49
CA GLU A 296 14.53 13.99 15.33
C GLU A 296 13.79 13.99 13.98
N VAL A 297 12.52 14.42 13.92
CA VAL A 297 11.68 14.42 12.71
C VAL A 297 11.32 15.84 12.26
#